data_AF-A0AAJ3NPZ9-F1
#
_entry.id   AF-A0AAJ3NPZ9-F1
#
_cell.length_a   1.000
_cell.length_b   1.000
_cell.length_c   1.000
_cell.angle_alpha   90.00
_cell.angle_beta   90.00
_cell.angle_gamma   90.00
#
_symmetry.space_group_name_H-M   'P 1'
#
loop_
_entity.id
_entity.type
_entity.pdbx_description
1 polymer ?
#
loop_
_entity_poly.entity_id
_entity_poly.type
_entity_poly.pdbx_seq_one_letter_code
_entity_poly.pdbx_strand_id
1 'polypeptide(L)'
;MTGHLPPASTALVDHDRSVCLCGVGAPGYGAVTAVHADGSTVLLVAETARIGDTTAVFDAACSDAPHEQPGPLAAGWRDRIALAPIRCGRATRTTGRPCRQIVTHAGAACARHRQPTTTTTDVHDEGNAHR
;
A
#
# COMPACT_ATOMS: atom_id res chain seq x y z
N MET A 1 -28.67 11.74 -16.84
CA MET A 1 -28.68 10.62 -15.89
C MET A 1 -28.43 11.20 -14.50
N THR A 2 -29.48 11.51 -13.76
CA THR A 2 -29.41 11.99 -12.38
C THR A 2 -29.19 10.79 -11.47
N GLY A 3 -27.95 10.59 -11.03
CA GLY A 3 -27.63 9.57 -10.04
C GLY A 3 -28.34 9.91 -8.73
N HIS A 4 -29.29 9.07 -8.35
CA HIS A 4 -29.88 9.10 -7.02
C HIS A 4 -28.81 8.61 -6.05
N LEU A 5 -28.14 9.54 -5.36
CA LEU A 5 -27.26 9.20 -4.25
C LEU A 5 -28.12 8.50 -3.18
N PRO A 6 -27.75 7.28 -2.75
CA PRO A 6 -28.44 6.63 -1.65
C PRO A 6 -28.39 7.53 -0.39
N PRO A 7 -29.35 7.40 0.54
CA PRO A 7 -29.32 8.15 1.79
C PRO A 7 -27.96 7.96 2.47
N ALA A 8 -27.41 9.04 3.01
CA ALA A 8 -26.11 9.03 3.69
C ALA A 8 -26.07 7.89 4.72
N SER A 9 -25.31 6.84 4.40
CA SER A 9 -25.20 5.68 5.27
C SER A 9 -24.26 6.03 6.41
N THR A 10 -24.77 6.10 7.63
CA THR A 10 -23.93 6.24 8.82
C THR A 10 -23.05 4.99 8.97
N ALA A 11 -21.73 5.20 9.11
CA ALA A 11 -20.77 4.15 9.43
C ALA A 11 -20.15 4.40 10.80
N LEU A 12 -19.96 3.35 11.59
CA LEU A 12 -19.33 3.41 12.91
C LEU A 12 -17.84 3.15 12.79
N VAL A 13 -17.03 3.96 13.46
CA VAL A 13 -15.58 3.77 13.50
C VAL A 13 -15.22 2.58 14.41
N ASP A 14 -14.51 1.61 13.86
CA ASP A 14 -13.88 0.52 14.58
C ASP A 14 -12.49 0.95 15.02
N HIS A 15 -12.38 1.45 16.26
CA HIS A 15 -11.14 1.98 16.80
C HIS A 15 -10.04 0.92 16.94
N ASP A 16 -10.40 -0.34 17.18
CA ASP A 16 -9.44 -1.45 17.36
C ASP A 16 -8.75 -1.81 16.04
N ARG A 17 -9.45 -1.63 14.91
CA ARG A 17 -8.90 -1.81 13.55
C ARG A 17 -8.47 -0.51 12.90
N SER A 18 -8.27 0.55 13.67
CA SER A 18 -7.84 1.86 13.18
C SER A 18 -6.46 2.24 13.74
N VAL A 19 -5.70 3.03 12.98
CA VAL A 19 -4.33 3.43 13.36
C VAL A 19 -4.06 4.91 13.09
N CYS A 20 -3.32 5.58 13.98
CA CYS A 20 -2.85 6.94 13.71
C CYS A 20 -1.83 6.96 12.57
N LEU A 21 -1.94 7.95 11.67
CA LEU A 21 -0.94 8.23 10.63
C LEU A 21 0.16 9.21 11.09
N CYS A 22 0.22 9.46 12.40
CA CYS A 22 1.23 10.26 13.09
C CYS A 22 2.67 9.91 12.65
N GLY A 23 2.97 8.61 12.53
CA GLY A 23 4.31 8.10 12.19
C GLY A 23 4.66 8.09 10.70
N VAL A 24 3.74 8.48 9.82
CA VAL A 24 3.94 8.49 8.36
C VAL A 24 3.82 9.88 7.75
N GLY A 25 3.92 10.93 8.57
CA GLY A 25 3.94 12.32 8.12
C GLY A 25 2.57 12.96 7.90
N ALA A 26 1.49 12.34 8.39
CA ALA A 26 0.14 12.89 8.37
C ALA A 26 -0.42 13.03 9.81
N PRO A 27 0.17 13.91 10.65
CA PRO A 27 -0.36 14.17 11.98
C PRO A 27 -1.78 14.74 11.90
N GLY A 28 -2.66 14.33 12.82
CA GLY A 28 -4.08 14.73 12.80
C GLY A 28 -4.98 13.85 11.91
N TYR A 29 -4.40 12.86 11.22
CA TYR A 29 -5.15 11.89 10.42
C TYR A 29 -4.99 10.46 10.95
N GLY A 30 -6.02 9.65 10.74
CA GLY A 30 -6.03 8.22 11.01
C GLY A 30 -6.44 7.42 9.77
N ALA A 31 -5.86 6.22 9.60
CA ALA A 31 -6.43 5.20 8.75
C ALA A 31 -7.49 4.47 9.58
N VAL A 32 -8.75 4.68 9.21
CA VAL A 32 -9.92 4.30 9.98
C VAL A 32 -10.66 3.17 9.28
N THR A 33 -10.93 2.11 10.02
CA THR A 33 -11.90 1.10 9.58
C THR A 33 -13.28 1.54 10.06
N ALA A 34 -14.21 1.75 9.13
CA ALA A 34 -15.60 2.05 9.46
C ALA A 34 -16.51 0.90 9.02
N VAL A 35 -17.56 0.65 9.80
CA VAL A 35 -18.49 -0.46 9.63
C VAL A 35 -19.88 0.12 9.36
N HIS A 36 -20.49 -0.26 8.25
CA HIS A 36 -21.86 0.10 7.93
C HIS A 36 -22.87 -0.78 8.69
N ALA A 37 -24.13 -0.37 8.72
CA ALA A 37 -25.20 -1.11 9.39
C ALA A 37 -25.42 -2.54 8.84
N ASP A 38 -25.03 -2.80 7.59
CA ASP A 38 -25.08 -4.12 6.95
C ASP A 38 -23.86 -5.01 7.28
N GLY A 39 -22.92 -4.51 8.08
CA GLY A 39 -21.68 -5.20 8.45
C GLY A 39 -20.55 -5.08 7.43
N SER A 40 -20.79 -4.41 6.28
CA SER A 40 -19.73 -4.11 5.33
C SER A 40 -18.73 -3.11 5.91
N THR A 41 -17.48 -3.21 5.48
CA THR A 41 -16.38 -2.38 5.99
C THR A 41 -15.82 -1.48 4.90
N VAL A 42 -15.58 -0.22 5.24
CA VAL A 42 -14.84 0.74 4.41
C VAL A 42 -13.59 1.21 5.14
N LEU A 43 -12.50 1.38 4.40
CA LEU A 43 -11.27 1.98 4.92
C LEU A 43 -11.22 3.44 4.49
N LEU A 44 -11.08 4.34 5.46
CA LEU A 44 -11.08 5.78 5.27
C LEU A 44 -9.77 6.38 5.78
N VAL A 45 -9.29 7.43 5.12
CA VAL A 45 -8.35 8.35 5.74
C VAL A 45 -9.17 9.49 6.31
N ALA A 46 -9.25 9.58 7.63
CA ALA A 46 -10.10 10.54 8.32
C ALA A 46 -9.28 11.50 9.18
N GLU A 47 -9.72 12.75 9.22
CA GLU A 47 -9.20 13.76 10.13
C GLU A 47 -9.72 13.44 11.55
N THR A 48 -8.82 13.10 12.48
CA THR A 48 -9.23 12.52 13.77
C THR A 48 -10.09 13.46 14.61
N ALA A 49 -9.86 14.77 14.48
CA ALA A 49 -10.63 15.81 15.17
C ALA A 49 -12.09 15.91 14.69
N ARG A 50 -12.43 15.35 13.52
CA ARG A 50 -13.78 15.40 12.95
C ARG A 50 -14.56 14.09 13.11
N ILE A 51 -13.97 13.08 13.74
CA ILE A 51 -14.68 11.84 14.06
C ILE A 51 -15.78 12.16 15.09
N GLY A 52 -17.02 11.77 14.77
CA GLY A 52 -18.20 12.06 15.59
C GLY A 52 -18.88 13.40 15.29
N ASP A 53 -18.30 14.21 14.39
CA ASP A 53 -18.95 15.40 13.87
C ASP A 53 -20.06 15.02 12.88
N THR A 54 -21.31 15.36 13.20
CA THR A 54 -22.47 15.03 12.38
C THR A 54 -22.53 15.80 11.06
N THR A 55 -21.69 16.82 10.89
CA THR A 55 -21.53 17.58 9.65
C THR A 55 -20.41 17.04 8.76
N ALA A 56 -19.56 16.15 9.28
CA ALA A 56 -18.53 15.50 8.48
C ALA A 56 -19.15 14.40 7.62
N VAL A 57 -19.01 14.53 6.31
CA VAL A 57 -19.51 13.56 5.33
C VAL A 57 -18.30 12.97 4.59
N PHE A 58 -18.32 11.66 4.36
CA PHE A 58 -17.42 11.03 3.41
C PHE A 58 -18.23 10.58 2.19
N ASP A 59 -17.66 10.75 1.01
CA ASP A 59 -18.21 10.25 -0.24
C ASP A 59 -17.12 9.46 -0.95
N ALA A 60 -17.28 8.13 -0.96
CA ALA A 60 -16.36 7.18 -1.58
C ALA A 60 -16.43 7.18 -3.12
N ALA A 61 -17.33 7.97 -3.70
CA ALA A 61 -17.42 8.22 -5.14
C ALA A 61 -17.03 9.67 -5.47
N CYS A 62 -16.49 10.43 -4.51
CA CYS A 62 -16.11 11.81 -4.71
C CYS A 62 -14.89 11.88 -5.63
N SER A 63 -15.15 12.10 -6.92
CA SER A 63 -14.12 12.27 -7.93
C SER A 63 -13.18 13.43 -7.67
N ASP A 64 -13.55 14.36 -6.78
CA ASP A 64 -12.75 15.53 -6.37
C ASP A 64 -11.84 15.22 -5.17
N ALA A 65 -11.96 14.03 -4.56
CA ALA A 65 -11.10 13.63 -3.46
C ALA A 65 -9.62 13.60 -3.96
N PRO A 66 -8.68 14.27 -3.26
CA PRO A 66 -7.30 14.38 -3.73
C PRO A 66 -6.58 13.03 -3.94
N HIS A 67 -7.03 11.98 -3.24
CA HIS A 67 -6.48 10.63 -3.33
C HIS A 67 -7.12 9.76 -4.41
N GLU A 68 -8.25 10.19 -4.98
CA GLU A 68 -8.93 9.51 -6.08
C GLU A 68 -8.66 10.13 -7.45
N GLN A 69 -7.97 11.29 -7.50
CA GLN A 69 -7.63 11.98 -8.75
C GLN A 69 -6.84 11.05 -9.70
N PRO A 70 -7.46 10.54 -10.77
CA PRO A 70 -6.77 9.71 -11.74
C PRO A 70 -5.90 10.63 -12.60
N GLY A 71 -4.58 10.49 -12.49
CA GLY A 71 -3.66 11.31 -13.25
C GLY A 71 -2.21 11.13 -12.82
N PRO A 72 -1.25 11.64 -13.59
CA PRO A 72 0.14 11.66 -13.17
C PRO A 72 0.28 12.49 -11.89
N LEU A 73 1.11 12.02 -10.96
CA LEU A 73 1.46 12.79 -9.76
C LEU A 73 1.94 14.19 -10.14
N ALA A 74 1.71 15.18 -9.27
CA ALA A 74 2.22 16.53 -9.47
C ALA A 74 3.73 16.51 -9.74
N ALA A 75 4.23 17.41 -10.59
CA ALA A 75 5.63 17.39 -11.06
C ALA A 75 6.64 17.27 -9.92
N GLY A 76 6.48 18.05 -8.85
CA GLY A 76 7.38 18.00 -7.70
C GLY A 76 7.39 16.63 -6.97
N TRP A 77 6.29 15.88 -6.99
CA TRP A 77 6.25 14.52 -6.46
C TRP A 77 6.89 13.52 -7.41
N ARG A 78 6.68 13.67 -8.72
CA ARG A 78 7.37 12.85 -9.73
C ARG A 78 8.88 13.01 -9.62
N ASP A 79 9.38 14.23 -9.46
CA ASP A 79 10.81 14.52 -9.31
C ASP A 79 11.38 13.90 -8.05
N ARG A 80 10.68 14.01 -6.92
CA ARG A 80 11.09 13.37 -5.65
C ARG A 80 11.16 11.86 -5.77
N ILE A 81 10.20 11.23 -6.45
CA ILE A 81 10.20 9.79 -6.69
C ILE A 81 11.33 9.39 -7.64
N ALA A 82 11.54 10.15 -8.72
CA ALA A 82 12.61 9.89 -9.68
C ALA A 82 14.00 10.00 -9.07
N LEU A 83 14.20 10.93 -8.13
CA LEU A 83 15.45 11.12 -7.39
C LEU A 83 15.61 10.16 -6.21
N ALA A 84 14.56 9.44 -5.81
CA ALA A 84 14.62 8.53 -4.69
C ALA A 84 15.50 7.31 -5.05
N PRO A 85 16.46 6.94 -4.19
CA PRO A 85 17.28 5.76 -4.45
C PRO A 85 16.43 4.51 -4.40
N ILE A 86 16.57 3.64 -5.40
CA ILE A 86 15.89 2.36 -5.45
C ILE A 86 16.47 1.45 -4.37
N ARG A 87 15.61 0.78 -3.58
CA ARG A 87 16.01 -0.09 -2.47
C ARG A 87 15.61 -1.54 -2.73
N CYS A 88 16.35 -2.47 -2.15
CA CYS A 88 16.14 -3.92 -2.29
C CYS A 88 14.73 -4.38 -1.90
N GLY A 89 14.15 -3.85 -0.82
CA GLY A 89 12.78 -4.15 -0.39
C GLY A 89 12.55 -5.55 0.19
N ARG A 90 13.39 -6.55 -0.10
CA ARG A 90 13.28 -7.92 0.43
C ARG A 90 13.32 -7.95 1.96
N ALA A 91 12.50 -8.80 2.58
CA ALA A 91 12.43 -8.92 4.03
C ALA A 91 13.78 -9.36 4.61
N THR A 92 14.27 -8.68 5.63
CA THR A 92 15.47 -9.09 6.37
C THR A 92 15.19 -10.37 7.16
N ARG A 93 16.17 -11.27 7.23
CA ARG A 93 16.02 -12.55 7.96
C ARG A 93 15.73 -12.36 9.45
N THR A 94 16.32 -11.34 10.07
CA THR A 94 16.24 -11.15 11.53
C THR A 94 14.97 -10.44 11.98
N THR A 95 14.50 -9.43 11.24
CA THR A 95 13.41 -8.55 11.71
C THR A 95 12.18 -8.58 10.81
N GLY A 96 12.23 -9.26 9.65
CA GLY A 96 11.18 -9.24 8.64
C GLY A 96 10.99 -7.87 7.97
N ARG A 97 11.70 -6.82 8.40
CA ARG A 97 11.56 -5.47 7.86
C ARG A 97 12.12 -5.40 6.44
N PRO A 98 11.57 -4.55 5.56
CA PRO A 98 12.09 -4.36 4.22
C PRO A 98 13.56 -3.90 4.21
N CYS A 99 14.40 -4.57 3.44
CA CYS A 99 15.80 -4.23 3.28
C CYS A 99 15.96 -2.86 2.60
N ARG A 100 16.71 -1.97 3.24
CA ARG A 100 16.91 -0.59 2.78
C ARG A 100 18.19 -0.35 1.98
N GLN A 101 18.95 -1.39 1.66
CA GLN A 101 20.17 -1.26 0.83
C GLN A 101 19.80 -0.79 -0.58
N ILE A 102 20.57 0.17 -1.10
CA ILE A 102 20.38 0.76 -2.43
C ILE A 102 20.75 -0.28 -3.51
N VAL A 103 19.97 -0.31 -4.59
CA VAL A 103 20.17 -1.17 -5.76
C VAL A 103 20.02 -0.35 -7.05
N THR A 104 20.46 -0.91 -8.18
CA THR A 104 20.54 -0.17 -9.45
C THR A 104 19.24 -0.15 -10.26
N HIS A 105 18.34 -1.10 -10.04
CA HIS A 105 17.05 -1.18 -10.73
C HIS A 105 15.96 -1.74 -9.81
N ALA A 106 14.71 -1.39 -10.09
CA ALA A 106 13.57 -1.85 -9.29
C ALA A 106 13.48 -3.39 -9.32
N GLY A 107 13.19 -4.00 -8.17
CA GLY A 107 13.11 -5.45 -8.02
C GLY A 107 14.46 -6.17 -7.84
N ALA A 108 15.59 -5.48 -8.03
CA ALA A 108 16.92 -6.07 -7.84
C ALA A 108 17.16 -6.51 -6.38
N ALA A 109 17.79 -7.67 -6.21
CA ALA A 109 18.31 -8.09 -4.91
C ALA A 109 19.65 -7.40 -4.61
N CYS A 110 19.82 -6.86 -3.41
CA CYS A 110 21.13 -6.43 -2.93
C CYS A 110 22.06 -7.63 -2.73
N ALA A 111 23.37 -7.40 -2.59
CA ALA A 111 24.36 -8.46 -2.39
C ALA A 111 24.02 -9.46 -1.26
N ARG A 112 23.38 -8.98 -0.18
CA ARG A 112 22.98 -9.84 0.95
C ARG A 112 21.74 -10.70 0.69
N HIS A 113 20.89 -10.29 -0.25
CA HIS A 113 19.66 -10.99 -0.62
C HIS A 113 19.74 -11.65 -2.00
N ARG A 114 20.87 -11.49 -2.71
CA ARG A 114 21.16 -12.25 -3.90
C ARG A 114 21.35 -13.70 -3.45
N GLN A 115 20.41 -14.57 -3.82
CA GLN A 115 20.66 -16.00 -3.66
C GLN A 115 21.86 -16.35 -4.56
N PRO A 116 22.77 -17.21 -4.11
CA PRO A 116 23.72 -17.79 -5.03
C PRO A 116 22.91 -18.45 -6.14
N THR A 117 23.16 -18.05 -7.39
CA THR A 117 22.66 -18.78 -8.55
C THR A 117 23.19 -20.20 -8.40
N THR A 118 22.32 -21.13 -8.00
CA THR A 118 22.54 -22.54 -8.27
C THR A 118 22.59 -22.64 -9.79
N THR A 119 23.80 -22.61 -10.35
CA THR A 119 24.07 -23.17 -11.66
C THR A 119 23.61 -24.62 -11.56
N THR A 120 22.39 -24.89 -12.01
CA THR A 120 21.97 -26.24 -12.34
C THR A 120 22.86 -26.66 -13.47
N THR A 121 23.99 -27.29 -13.13
CA THR A 121 24.70 -28.13 -14.07
C THR A 121 23.75 -29.29 -14.33
N ASP A 122 22.92 -29.14 -15.37
CA ASP A 122 22.19 -30.26 -15.95
C ASP A 122 23.25 -31.28 -16.39
N VAL A 123 23.50 -32.24 -15.51
CA VAL A 123 24.23 -33.45 -15.87
C VAL A 123 23.30 -34.18 -16.83
N HIS A 124 23.62 -34.15 -18.11
CA HIS A 124 23.05 -35.06 -19.10
C HIS A 124 23.33 -36.49 -18.64
N ASP A 125 22.32 -37.14 -18.08
CA ASP A 125 22.28 -38.57 -17.87
C ASP A 125 21.93 -39.22 -19.21
N GLU A 126 22.95 -39.46 -20.04
CA GLU A 126 22.86 -40.36 -21.19
C GLU A 126 22.86 -41.81 -20.66
N GLY A 127 21.67 -42.30 -20.33
CA GLY A 127 21.51 -43.59 -19.67
C GLY A 127 20.28 -44.38 -20.11
N ASN A 128 19.99 -44.48 -21.42
CA ASN A 128 19.13 -45.58 -21.89
C ASN A 128 19.33 -45.93 -23.38
N ALA A 129 20.18 -46.91 -23.65
CA ALA A 129 20.14 -47.69 -24.88
C ALA A 129 20.43 -49.17 -24.58
N HIS A 130 19.36 -49.98 -24.58
CA HIS A 130 19.29 -51.37 -25.00
C HIS A 130 20.29 -52.40 -24.41
N ARG A 131 19.81 -53.28 -23.52
CA ARG A 131 19.60 -54.72 -23.78
C ARG A 131 19.05 -55.46 -22.56
#